data_AF-A0A1R1BPL4-F1
#
_entry.id   AF-A0A1R1BPL4-F1
#
_cell.length_a   1.000
_cell.length_b   1.000
_cell.length_c   1.000
_cell.angle_alpha   90.00
_cell.angle_beta   90.00
_cell.angle_gamma   90.00
#
_symmetry.space_group_name_H-M   'P 1'
#
loop_
_entity.id
_entity.type
_entity.pdbx_description
1 polymer ?
#
loop_
_entity_poly.entity_id
_entity_poly.type
_entity_poly.pdbx_seq_one_letter_code
_entity_poly.pdbx_strand_id
1 'polypeptide(L)'
;MTRNWKRTAYVLFFVLVALFLIRSCGPQDIDTILSEEGIPPEQVKLVTTIETRTQLVLYQDLTTNNLTPALIQQKMWFTELARIGGGLQDNQAEPLTSHISGYEESKGKMIYIIYGYLHDADITQLHIRYEPKPVSSQVEAKIVEPSPDQSSGRLWYAVIQQPIHEMIWDIKGLNDEGHVIYSSLDSEVRR
;
A
#
# COMPACT_ATOMS: atom_id res chain seq x y z
N MET A 1 45.03 41.52 18.11
CA MET A 1 44.58 40.46 17.19
C MET A 1 43.44 39.65 17.81
N THR A 2 42.21 40.17 17.88
CA THR A 2 41.07 39.46 18.53
C THR A 2 39.74 39.59 17.79
N ARG A 3 39.64 40.53 16.83
CA ARG A 3 38.39 40.82 16.11
C ARG A 3 37.99 39.73 15.11
N ASN A 4 38.97 39.08 14.47
CA ASN A 4 38.70 38.02 13.49
C ASN A 4 38.23 36.72 14.17
N TRP A 5 38.74 36.40 15.36
CA TRP A 5 38.39 35.16 16.07
C TRP A 5 36.92 35.13 16.54
N LYS A 6 36.40 36.26 17.04
CA LYS A 6 34.98 36.39 17.38
C LYS A 6 34.07 36.21 16.16
N ARG A 7 34.50 36.72 15.00
CA ARG A 7 33.74 36.60 13.74
C ARG A 7 33.73 35.16 13.24
N THR A 8 34.87 34.46 13.31
CA THR A 8 34.97 33.04 12.95
C THR A 8 34.13 32.16 13.87
N ALA A 9 34.15 32.41 15.18
CA ALA A 9 33.35 31.67 16.15
C ALA A 9 31.84 31.85 15.93
N TYR A 10 31.40 33.06 15.60
CA TYR A 10 30.00 33.33 15.25
C TYR A 10 29.54 32.60 13.99
N VAL A 11 30.37 32.58 12.94
CA VAL A 11 30.06 31.84 11.71
C VAL A 11 30.00 30.34 11.99
N LEU A 12 30.95 29.81 12.76
CA LEU A 12 30.97 28.39 13.16
C LEU A 12 29.75 28.01 13.99
N PHE A 13 29.31 28.88 14.90
CA PHE A 13 28.10 28.68 15.68
C PHE A 13 26.85 28.61 14.79
N PHE A 14 26.68 29.54 13.85
CA PHE A 14 25.53 29.50 12.92
C PHE A 14 25.56 28.27 12.00
N VAL A 15 26.74 27.85 11.54
CA VAL A 15 26.88 26.63 10.74
C VAL A 15 26.53 25.38 11.56
N LEU A 16 26.96 25.32 12.82
CA LEU A 16 26.60 24.24 13.74
C LEU A 16 25.11 24.20 14.04
N VAL A 17 24.48 25.35 14.32
CA VAL A 17 23.03 25.45 14.55
C VAL A 17 22.25 25.05 13.31
N ALA A 18 22.66 25.49 12.12
CA ALA A 18 22.03 25.10 10.86
C ALA A 18 22.17 23.59 10.60
N LEU A 19 23.36 23.01 10.82
CA LEU A 19 23.57 21.56 10.71
C LEU A 19 22.72 20.76 11.72
N PHE A 20 22.53 21.30 12.93
CA PHE A 20 21.71 20.67 13.96
C PHE A 20 20.22 20.72 13.62
N LEU A 21 19.74 21.84 13.08
CA LEU A 21 18.36 22.00 12.59
C LEU A 21 18.07 21.11 11.37
N ILE A 22 19.05 20.92 10.48
CA ILE A 22 18.91 19.98 9.34
C ILE A 22 18.83 18.53 9.84
N ARG A 23 19.57 18.17 10.91
CA ARG A 23 19.51 16.82 11.50
C ARG A 23 18.27 16.53 12.35
N SER A 24 17.56 17.55 12.84
CA SER A 24 16.28 17.33 13.53
C SER A 24 15.11 17.08 12.58
N CYS A 25 15.31 17.24 11.27
CA CYS A 25 14.34 16.93 10.23
C CYS A 25 14.58 15.48 9.73
N GLY A 26 14.45 14.52 10.65
CA GLY A 26 14.41 13.11 10.29
C GLY A 26 13.08 12.77 9.58
N PRO A 27 13.02 11.67 8.81
CA PRO A 27 11.75 11.19 8.27
C PRO A 27 10.76 11.00 9.43
N GLN A 28 9.59 11.63 9.31
CA GLN A 28 8.54 11.59 10.32
C GLN A 28 8.06 10.14 10.48
N ASP A 29 7.78 9.76 11.72
CA ASP A 29 7.33 8.42 12.07
C ASP A 29 5.95 8.13 11.45
N ILE A 30 5.74 6.88 11.02
CA ILE A 30 4.54 6.46 10.26
C ILE A 30 3.28 6.66 11.08
N ASP A 31 3.30 6.30 12.36
CA ASP A 31 2.14 6.41 13.24
C ASP A 31 1.77 7.88 13.45
N THR A 32 2.78 8.75 13.50
CA THR A 32 2.58 10.20 13.58
C THR A 32 1.89 10.73 12.32
N ILE A 33 2.36 10.35 11.14
CA ILE A 33 1.77 10.80 9.86
C ILE A 33 0.33 10.30 9.73
N LEU A 34 0.08 9.04 10.04
CA LEU A 34 -1.27 8.46 9.97
C LEU A 34 -2.21 9.17 10.94
N SER A 35 -1.77 9.41 12.18
CA SER A 35 -2.56 10.12 13.18
C SER A 35 -2.86 11.58 12.79
N GLU A 36 -1.91 12.30 12.21
CA GLU A 36 -2.10 13.67 11.72
C GLU A 36 -3.15 13.74 10.60
N GLU A 37 -3.23 12.69 9.78
CA GLU A 37 -4.22 12.51 8.73
C GLU A 37 -5.55 11.90 9.23
N GLY A 38 -5.70 11.74 10.54
CA GLY A 38 -6.93 11.21 11.16
C GLY A 38 -7.12 9.70 10.98
N ILE A 39 -6.04 8.95 10.72
CA ILE A 39 -5.99 7.49 10.67
C ILE A 39 -5.29 6.99 11.94
N PRO A 40 -6.03 6.71 13.02
CA PRO A 40 -5.46 6.20 14.25
C PRO A 40 -5.02 4.73 14.08
N PRO A 41 -4.07 4.25 14.90
CA PRO A 41 -3.45 2.93 14.73
C PRO A 41 -4.43 1.75 14.67
N GLU A 42 -5.56 1.82 15.38
CA GLU A 42 -6.59 0.78 15.39
C GLU A 42 -7.29 0.58 14.05
N GLN A 43 -7.29 1.60 13.18
CA GLN A 43 -7.81 1.48 11.82
C GLN A 43 -6.82 0.75 10.91
N VAL A 44 -5.53 0.77 11.22
CA VAL A 44 -4.48 0.23 10.37
C VAL A 44 -4.54 -1.30 10.39
N LYS A 45 -4.67 -1.89 9.21
CA LYS A 45 -4.73 -3.34 9.03
C LYS A 45 -3.44 -3.92 8.48
N LEU A 46 -2.72 -3.14 7.67
CA LEU A 46 -1.45 -3.53 7.08
C LEU A 46 -0.59 -2.29 6.84
N VAL A 47 0.71 -2.40 7.15
CA VAL A 47 1.75 -1.49 6.66
C VAL A 47 2.85 -2.32 6.04
N THR A 48 3.22 -2.03 4.79
CA THR A 48 4.23 -2.79 4.06
C THR A 48 5.02 -1.89 3.12
N THR A 49 6.29 -2.22 2.88
CA THR A 49 7.14 -1.46 1.95
C THR A 49 7.00 -2.04 0.54
N ILE A 50 6.64 -1.20 -0.43
CA ILE A 50 6.43 -1.61 -1.83
C ILE A 50 7.53 -1.12 -2.77
N GLU A 51 8.19 0.00 -2.42
CA GLU A 51 9.40 0.48 -3.08
C GLU A 51 10.33 1.12 -2.05
N THR A 52 11.55 1.45 -2.47
CA THR A 52 12.45 2.26 -1.64
C THR A 52 11.78 3.58 -1.33
N ARG A 53 11.52 3.86 -0.05
CA ARG A 53 10.82 5.07 0.44
C ARG A 53 9.31 5.15 0.13
N THR A 54 8.69 4.05 -0.27
CA THR A 54 7.23 4.01 -0.49
C THR A 54 6.62 2.85 0.26
N GLN A 55 5.66 3.16 1.13
CA GLN A 55 4.92 2.19 1.92
C GLN A 55 3.45 2.21 1.53
N LEU A 56 2.86 1.02 1.47
CA LEU A 56 1.44 0.81 1.36
C LEU A 56 0.86 0.63 2.76
N VAL A 57 -0.22 1.36 3.02
CA VAL A 57 -1.06 1.21 4.19
C VAL A 57 -2.45 0.77 3.73
N LEU A 58 -2.95 -0.33 4.29
CA LEU A 58 -4.37 -0.67 4.22
C LEU A 58 -4.99 -0.38 5.58
N TYR A 59 -6.04 0.43 5.59
CA TYR A 59 -6.73 0.82 6.81
C TYR A 59 -8.26 0.70 6.65
N GLN A 60 -8.94 0.48 7.75
CA GLN A 60 -10.39 0.43 7.82
C GLN A 60 -10.92 1.84 8.10
N ASP A 61 -11.47 2.49 7.09
CA ASP A 61 -12.05 3.83 7.22
C ASP A 61 -13.29 3.78 8.13
N LEU A 62 -13.28 4.48 9.27
CA LEU A 62 -14.41 4.45 10.22
C LEU A 62 -15.68 5.12 9.70
N THR A 63 -15.58 6.04 8.74
CA THR A 63 -16.75 6.74 8.19
C THR A 63 -17.53 5.85 7.25
N THR A 64 -16.81 5.10 6.42
CA THR A 64 -17.42 4.23 5.39
C THR A 64 -17.47 2.77 5.79
N ASN A 65 -16.72 2.38 6.82
CA ASN A 65 -16.43 0.99 7.17
C ASN A 65 -15.89 0.18 5.98
N ASN A 66 -15.04 0.81 5.17
CA ASN A 66 -14.40 0.17 4.03
C ASN A 66 -12.89 0.04 4.23
N LEU A 67 -12.32 -1.04 3.72
CA LEU A 67 -10.88 -1.22 3.60
C LEU A 67 -10.36 -0.29 2.49
N THR A 68 -9.45 0.61 2.84
CA THR A 68 -8.97 1.69 1.95
C THR A 68 -7.45 1.68 1.90
N PRO A 69 -6.84 1.86 0.71
CA PRO A 69 -5.41 1.95 0.55
C PRO A 69 -4.92 3.40 0.63
N ALA A 70 -3.74 3.58 1.22
CA ALA A 70 -2.97 4.80 1.15
C ALA A 70 -1.50 4.49 0.88
N LEU A 71 -0.80 5.43 0.26
CA LEU A 71 0.66 5.38 0.10
C LEU A 71 1.31 6.44 0.98
N ILE A 72 2.36 6.02 1.68
CA ILE A 72 3.27 6.91 2.40
C ILE A 72 4.55 6.99 1.59
N GLN A 73 4.88 8.19 1.12
CA GLN A 73 6.08 8.47 0.32
C GLN A 73 7.06 9.32 1.13
N GLN A 74 8.23 8.75 1.44
CA GLN A 74 9.30 9.46 2.14
C GLN A 74 10.14 10.26 1.13
N LYS A 75 9.99 11.58 1.14
CA LYS A 75 10.79 12.51 0.32
C LYS A 75 11.98 13.04 1.13
N MET A 76 12.84 13.80 0.48
CA MET A 76 14.09 14.28 1.10
C MET A 76 13.86 15.20 2.31
N TRP A 77 12.76 15.95 2.33
CA TRP A 77 12.49 16.99 3.33
C TRP A 77 11.14 16.84 4.04
N PHE A 78 10.31 15.90 3.60
CA PHE A 78 8.98 15.67 4.15
C PHE A 78 8.51 14.26 3.81
N THR A 79 7.46 13.80 4.49
CA THR A 79 6.74 12.59 4.13
C THR A 79 5.35 12.99 3.65
N GLU A 80 4.85 12.31 2.62
CA GLU A 80 3.53 12.57 2.04
C GLU A 80 2.65 11.35 2.17
N LEU A 81 1.41 11.54 2.61
CA LEU A 81 0.37 10.52 2.60
C LEU A 81 -0.60 10.79 1.45
N ALA A 82 -0.72 9.85 0.53
CA ALA A 82 -1.67 9.88 -0.58
C ALA A 82 -2.74 8.80 -0.37
N ARG A 83 -4.01 9.20 -0.18
CA ARG A 83 -5.15 8.27 -0.16
C ARG A 83 -5.49 7.86 -1.59
N ILE A 84 -5.80 6.58 -1.82
CA ILE A 84 -5.91 6.04 -3.17
C ILE A 84 -7.26 5.38 -3.40
N GLY A 85 -7.97 5.87 -4.42
CA GLY A 85 -9.13 5.20 -4.97
C GLY A 85 -10.29 5.00 -3.98
N GLY A 86 -11.08 3.95 -4.24
CA GLY A 86 -12.27 3.63 -3.47
C GLY A 86 -11.98 2.75 -2.26
N GLY A 87 -12.98 2.60 -1.40
CA GLY A 87 -12.96 1.64 -0.31
C GLY A 87 -13.63 0.33 -0.70
N LEU A 88 -13.13 -0.79 -0.17
CA LEU A 88 -13.74 -2.11 -0.30
C LEU A 88 -14.62 -2.41 0.91
N GLN A 89 -15.88 -2.71 0.68
CA GLN A 89 -16.76 -3.29 1.68
C GLN A 89 -16.52 -4.81 1.75
N ASP A 90 -16.43 -5.35 2.96
CA ASP A 90 -16.30 -6.79 3.16
C ASP A 90 -17.62 -7.52 2.82
N ASN A 91 -17.52 -8.62 2.07
CA ASN A 91 -18.64 -9.49 1.69
C ASN A 91 -18.26 -10.96 1.94
N GLN A 92 -18.58 -11.42 3.14
CA GLN A 92 -18.28 -12.77 3.61
C GLN A 92 -19.06 -13.89 2.89
N ALA A 93 -20.01 -13.55 2.02
CA ALA A 93 -20.74 -14.54 1.23
C ALA A 93 -19.94 -15.05 0.01
N GLU A 94 -18.87 -14.34 -0.38
CA GLU A 94 -18.00 -14.73 -1.49
C GLU A 94 -16.70 -15.39 -0.96
N PRO A 95 -16.07 -16.29 -1.72
CA PRO A 95 -14.79 -16.90 -1.33
C PRO A 95 -13.67 -15.87 -1.07
N LEU A 96 -13.71 -14.77 -1.83
CA LEU A 96 -12.86 -13.61 -1.66
C LEU A 96 -13.59 -12.36 -2.13
N THR A 97 -13.22 -11.22 -1.55
CA THR A 97 -13.57 -9.89 -2.05
C THR A 97 -12.35 -9.20 -2.63
N SER A 98 -12.57 -8.28 -3.56
CA SER A 98 -11.49 -7.57 -4.25
C SER A 98 -11.88 -6.15 -4.63
N HIS A 99 -10.91 -5.25 -4.56
CA HIS A 99 -10.99 -3.91 -5.14
C HIS A 99 -9.64 -3.53 -5.75
N ILE A 100 -9.68 -2.59 -6.69
CA ILE A 100 -8.49 -2.04 -7.32
C ILE A 100 -8.50 -0.52 -7.21
N SER A 101 -7.37 0.01 -6.74
CA SER A 101 -7.15 1.44 -6.61
C SER A 101 -5.89 1.82 -7.36
N GLY A 102 -6.00 2.81 -8.24
CA GLY A 102 -4.89 3.33 -9.05
C GLY A 102 -4.39 4.67 -8.52
N TYR A 103 -3.08 4.86 -8.52
CA TYR A 103 -2.41 6.11 -8.15
C TYR A 103 -1.42 6.51 -9.24
N GLU A 104 -1.52 7.76 -9.70
CA GLU A 104 -0.53 8.34 -10.59
C GLU A 104 0.56 9.04 -9.76
N GLU A 105 1.76 8.47 -9.78
CA GLU A 105 2.96 9.09 -9.24
C GLU A 105 3.48 10.18 -10.21
N SER A 106 4.37 11.03 -9.72
CA SER A 106 5.09 12.00 -10.55
C SER A 106 5.69 11.38 -11.82
N LYS A 107 5.58 12.09 -12.96
CA LYS A 107 6.07 11.68 -14.29
C LYS A 107 5.27 10.55 -14.96
N GLY A 108 4.00 10.36 -14.59
CA GLY A 108 3.08 9.45 -15.28
C GLY A 108 3.32 7.98 -14.98
N LYS A 109 4.01 7.66 -13.87
CA LYS A 109 4.16 6.30 -13.38
C LYS A 109 2.90 5.91 -12.61
N MET A 110 2.23 4.85 -13.05
CA MET A 110 1.01 4.36 -12.40
C MET A 110 1.36 3.24 -11.42
N ILE A 111 0.77 3.30 -10.23
CA ILE A 111 0.79 2.24 -9.22
C ILE A 111 -0.65 1.77 -9.03
N TYR A 112 -0.91 0.51 -9.31
CA TYR A 112 -2.19 -0.14 -9.03
C TYR A 112 -2.03 -1.03 -7.81
N ILE A 113 -2.95 -0.90 -6.87
CA ILE A 113 -3.04 -1.73 -5.68
C ILE A 113 -4.34 -2.51 -5.81
N ILE A 114 -4.21 -3.83 -5.87
CA ILE A 114 -5.32 -4.76 -5.82
C ILE A 114 -5.32 -5.36 -4.44
N TYR A 115 -6.47 -5.37 -3.77
CA TYR A 115 -6.52 -5.79 -2.38
C TYR A 115 -7.91 -6.31 -2.03
N GLY A 116 -7.99 -7.09 -0.95
CA GLY A 116 -9.26 -7.46 -0.36
C GLY A 116 -9.16 -8.48 0.75
N TYR A 117 -10.28 -9.15 1.01
CA TYR A 117 -10.40 -10.19 2.01
C TYR A 117 -10.51 -11.58 1.36
N LEU A 118 -9.96 -12.57 2.02
CA LEU A 118 -9.97 -13.98 1.64
C LEU A 118 -10.68 -14.76 2.74
N HIS A 119 -11.83 -15.33 2.40
CA HIS A 119 -12.71 -16.03 3.34
C HIS A 119 -12.60 -17.55 3.21
N ASP A 120 -12.32 -18.04 2.00
CA ASP A 120 -12.03 -19.45 1.77
C ASP A 120 -10.66 -19.82 2.33
N ALA A 121 -10.63 -20.71 3.31
CA ALA A 121 -9.41 -21.19 3.95
C ALA A 121 -8.57 -22.09 3.04
N ASP A 122 -9.20 -22.76 2.08
CA ASP A 122 -8.54 -23.70 1.17
C ASP A 122 -7.70 -22.97 0.11
N ILE A 123 -7.94 -21.68 -0.11
CA ILE A 123 -7.11 -20.84 -0.98
C ILE A 123 -5.81 -20.49 -0.24
N THR A 124 -4.68 -20.98 -0.74
CA THR A 124 -3.35 -20.73 -0.16
C THR A 124 -2.48 -19.83 -1.05
N GLN A 125 -2.82 -19.70 -2.33
CA GLN A 125 -2.15 -18.79 -3.27
C GLN A 125 -3.19 -18.02 -4.08
N LEU A 126 -2.89 -16.77 -4.39
CA LEU A 126 -3.73 -15.92 -5.23
C LEU A 126 -2.90 -15.37 -6.38
N HIS A 127 -3.33 -15.69 -7.60
CA HIS A 127 -2.67 -15.24 -8.82
C HIS A 127 -3.56 -14.27 -9.57
N ILE A 128 -3.00 -13.12 -9.92
CA ILE A 128 -3.69 -12.08 -10.68
C ILE A 128 -3.02 -12.01 -12.03
N ARG A 129 -3.75 -12.44 -13.06
CA ARG A 129 -3.34 -12.20 -14.43
C ARG A 129 -3.92 -10.86 -14.90
N TYR A 130 -3.09 -10.06 -15.55
CA TYR A 130 -3.46 -8.75 -16.10
C TYR A 130 -2.82 -8.54 -17.47
N GLU A 131 -3.30 -7.57 -18.25
CA GLU A 131 -2.80 -7.28 -19.61
C GLU A 131 -2.06 -5.94 -19.68
N PRO A 132 -0.75 -5.91 -19.38
CA PRO A 132 0.09 -4.79 -19.78
C PRO A 132 0.40 -4.96 -21.27
N LYS A 133 0.07 -3.98 -22.11
CA LYS A 133 0.42 -4.04 -23.54
C LYS A 133 1.91 -4.44 -23.71
N PRO A 134 2.28 -5.40 -24.57
CA PRO A 134 1.46 -6.29 -25.42
C PRO A 134 1.39 -7.75 -24.93
N VAL A 135 1.85 -8.06 -23.70
CA VAL A 135 1.98 -9.45 -23.21
C VAL A 135 1.30 -9.57 -21.85
N SER A 136 0.38 -10.51 -21.71
CA SER A 136 -0.24 -10.82 -20.43
C SER A 136 0.83 -11.11 -19.37
N SER A 137 0.65 -10.52 -18.19
CA SER A 137 1.53 -10.69 -17.05
C SER A 137 0.76 -11.26 -15.88
N GLN A 138 1.48 -11.86 -14.95
CA GLN A 138 0.91 -12.46 -13.75
C GLN A 138 1.68 -11.97 -12.53
N VAL A 139 0.94 -11.63 -11.48
CA VAL A 139 1.50 -11.30 -10.17
C VAL A 139 0.86 -12.20 -9.13
N GLU A 140 1.69 -12.74 -8.24
CA GLU A 140 1.22 -13.44 -7.05
C GLU A 140 0.88 -12.40 -5.98
N ALA A 141 -0.33 -12.47 -5.46
CA ALA A 141 -0.76 -11.63 -4.36
C ALA A 141 -0.20 -12.15 -3.04
N LYS A 142 0.15 -11.23 -2.16
CA LYS A 142 0.55 -11.54 -0.80
C LYS A 142 -0.70 -11.74 0.04
N ILE A 143 -0.82 -12.91 0.65
CA ILE A 143 -1.82 -13.19 1.68
C ILE A 143 -1.18 -12.86 3.03
N VAL A 144 -1.84 -12.00 3.78
CA VAL A 144 -1.43 -11.56 5.11
C VAL A 144 -1.99 -12.55 6.12
N GLU A 145 -1.12 -13.03 7.00
CA GLU A 145 -1.56 -13.88 8.10
C GLU A 145 -2.58 -13.13 8.97
N PRO A 146 -3.69 -13.77 9.36
CA PRO A 146 -4.70 -13.11 10.15
C PRO A 146 -4.12 -12.80 11.54
N SER A 147 -4.12 -11.52 11.91
CA SER A 147 -3.82 -11.12 13.27
C SER A 147 -4.92 -11.68 14.21
N PRO A 148 -4.58 -12.06 15.45
CA PRO A 148 -5.56 -12.61 16.41
C PRO A 148 -6.79 -11.72 16.64
N ASP A 149 -6.64 -10.41 16.43
CA ASP A 149 -7.68 -9.40 16.64
C ASP A 149 -8.51 -9.07 15.37
N GLN A 150 -8.28 -9.76 14.25
CA GLN A 150 -9.00 -9.54 12.98
C GLN A 150 -10.00 -10.69 12.73
N SER A 151 -11.29 -10.41 12.92
CA SER A 151 -12.39 -11.35 12.63
C SER A 151 -12.78 -11.42 11.14
N SER A 152 -12.18 -10.57 10.30
CA SER A 152 -12.66 -10.23 8.95
C SER A 152 -11.97 -11.03 7.82
N GLY A 153 -11.69 -12.31 8.02
CA GLY A 153 -10.95 -13.11 7.04
C GLY A 153 -9.47 -12.71 6.88
N ARG A 154 -8.75 -13.38 5.97
CA ARG A 154 -7.33 -13.09 5.70
C ARG A 154 -7.23 -11.94 4.70
N LEU A 155 -6.43 -10.92 5.01
CA LEU A 155 -6.19 -9.84 4.05
C LEU A 155 -5.28 -10.32 2.93
N TRP A 156 -5.46 -9.80 1.73
CA TRP A 156 -4.53 -10.02 0.63
C TRP A 156 -4.34 -8.76 -0.20
N TYR A 157 -3.17 -8.65 -0.86
CA TYR A 157 -2.88 -7.53 -1.75
C TYR A 157 -1.84 -7.88 -2.82
N ALA A 158 -1.88 -7.17 -3.94
CA ALA A 158 -0.86 -7.15 -4.97
C ALA A 158 -0.62 -5.71 -5.45
N VAL A 159 0.61 -5.45 -5.90
CA VAL A 159 1.01 -4.13 -6.40
C VAL A 159 1.54 -4.28 -7.82
N ILE A 160 1.00 -3.50 -8.75
CA ILE A 160 1.39 -3.50 -10.16
C ILE A 160 1.86 -2.08 -10.53
N GLN A 161 3.11 -1.95 -10.96
CA GLN A 161 3.76 -0.66 -11.25
C GLN A 161 3.92 -0.40 -12.76
N GLN A 162 3.11 -1.07 -13.58
CA GLN A 162 3.14 -0.97 -15.03
C GLN A 162 1.86 -0.30 -15.53
N PRO A 163 1.92 0.44 -16.66
CA PRO A 163 0.73 1.01 -17.26
C PRO A 163 -0.21 -0.12 -17.73
N ILE A 164 -1.41 -0.16 -17.18
CA ILE A 164 -2.48 -1.07 -17.58
C ILE A 164 -3.35 -0.34 -18.61
N HIS A 165 -3.47 -0.91 -19.80
CA HIS A 165 -4.28 -0.31 -20.87
C HIS A 165 -5.71 -0.83 -20.89
N GLU A 166 -5.88 -2.10 -20.56
CA GLU A 166 -7.17 -2.75 -20.45
C GLU A 166 -7.18 -3.61 -19.19
N MET A 167 -8.23 -3.47 -18.41
CA MET A 167 -8.34 -4.06 -17.08
C MET A 167 -9.13 -5.37 -17.17
N ILE A 168 -8.61 -6.33 -17.95
CA ILE A 168 -9.03 -7.73 -17.83
C ILE A 168 -8.13 -8.33 -16.75
N TRP A 169 -8.67 -8.46 -15.54
CA TRP A 169 -8.00 -9.15 -14.47
C TRP A 169 -8.71 -10.44 -14.11
N ASP A 170 -7.91 -11.48 -13.97
CA ASP A 170 -8.34 -12.83 -13.67
C ASP A 170 -7.68 -13.23 -12.36
N ILE A 171 -8.46 -13.27 -11.28
CA ILE A 171 -8.01 -13.77 -9.99
C ILE A 171 -8.25 -15.27 -9.96
N LYS A 172 -7.17 -16.01 -9.76
CA LYS A 172 -7.19 -17.44 -9.49
C LYS A 172 -6.77 -17.70 -8.06
N GLY A 173 -7.63 -18.36 -7.30
CA GLY A 173 -7.29 -18.93 -6.00
C GLY A 173 -6.87 -20.38 -6.18
N LEU A 174 -5.70 -20.73 -5.66
CA LEU A 174 -5.15 -22.08 -5.72
C LEU A 174 -5.07 -22.67 -4.31
N ASN A 175 -5.25 -23.99 -4.21
CA ASN A 175 -4.98 -24.71 -2.96
C ASN A 175 -3.49 -25.00 -2.77
N ASP A 176 -3.15 -25.64 -1.65
CA ASP A 176 -1.80 -26.08 -1.28
C ASP A 176 -1.15 -27.04 -2.29
N GLU A 177 -1.96 -27.79 -3.04
CA GLU A 177 -1.51 -28.66 -4.15
C GLU A 177 -1.25 -27.89 -5.46
N GLY A 178 -1.61 -26.60 -5.53
CA GLY A 178 -1.51 -25.79 -6.74
C GLY A 178 -2.69 -25.95 -7.72
N HIS A 179 -3.80 -26.57 -7.28
CA HIS A 179 -5.02 -26.68 -8.05
C HIS A 179 -5.85 -25.40 -7.95
N VAL A 180 -6.35 -24.90 -9.09
CA VAL A 180 -7.26 -23.75 -9.12
C VAL A 180 -8.61 -24.17 -8.55
N ILE A 181 -9.00 -23.56 -7.43
CA ILE A 181 -10.27 -23.79 -6.73
C ILE A 181 -11.20 -22.56 -6.77
N TYR A 182 -10.68 -21.42 -7.22
CA TYR A 182 -11.44 -20.19 -7.46
C TYR A 182 -10.97 -19.52 -8.76
N SER A 183 -11.90 -18.97 -9.51
CA SER A 183 -11.63 -18.18 -10.72
C SER A 183 -12.68 -17.07 -10.86
N SER A 184 -12.23 -15.81 -10.94
CA SER A 184 -13.15 -14.67 -11.06
C SER A 184 -13.86 -14.59 -12.42
N LEU A 185 -13.30 -15.23 -13.46
CA LEU A 185 -13.85 -15.21 -14.82
C LEU A 185 -14.77 -16.40 -15.16
N ASP A 186 -14.93 -17.38 -14.26
CA ASP A 186 -15.59 -18.65 -14.59
C ASP A 186 -17.12 -18.65 -14.34
N SER A 187 -17.75 -17.49 -14.21
CA SER A 187 -19.19 -17.35 -13.95
C SER A 187 -20.05 -17.00 -15.18
N GLU A 188 -19.46 -16.83 -16.38
CA GLU A 188 -20.23 -16.37 -17.57
C GLU A 188 -20.19 -17.27 -18.83
N VAL A 189 -19.63 -18.49 -18.76
CA VAL A 189 -19.57 -19.41 -19.94
C VAL A 189 -20.26 -20.76 -19.70
N ARG A 190 -21.25 -20.82 -18.80
CA ARG A 190 -22.25 -21.91 -18.78
C ARG A 190 -23.67 -21.36 -18.73
N ARG A 191 -24.11 -20.79 -19.85
CA ARG A 191 -25.53 -20.76 -20.24
C ARG A 191 -25.68 -21.30 -21.65
#